data_AF-A0A2M9JGZ2-F1
#
_entry.id   AF-A0A2M9JGZ2-F1
#
_cell.length_a   1.000
_cell.length_b   1.000
_cell.length_c   1.000
_cell.angle_alpha   90.00
_cell.angle_beta   90.00
_cell.angle_gamma   90.00
#
_symmetry.space_group_name_H-M   'P 1'
#
loop_
_entity.id
_entity.type
_entity.pdbx_description
1 polymer ?
#
loop_
_entity_poly.entity_id
_entity_poly.type
_entity_poly.pdbx_seq_one_letter_code
_entity_poly.pdbx_strand_id
1 'polypeptide(L)'
;MTYAQSGVRRHVARHQVQEAAVHAFDAQLATGTPQPVPAVVAVDGIAEFIGISHGTAGPWLHEPARIGLHAAEGESWLVDVTESGSHLIDGPHETDADLHGSASNLLLALHGRLPLDNLRSEGDRATLENLVNWPDLD
;
A
#
# COMPACT_ATOMS: atom_id res chain seq x y z
N MET A 1 28.10 12.60 -11.65
CA MET A 1 28.02 11.37 -10.83
C MET A 1 27.38 11.57 -9.45
N THR A 2 27.13 12.81 -9.00
CA THR A 2 26.61 13.12 -7.64
C THR A 2 25.08 13.06 -7.50
N TYR A 3 24.34 13.26 -8.60
CA TYR A 3 22.86 13.34 -8.57
C TYR A 3 22.19 11.98 -8.32
N ALA A 4 22.64 10.93 -9.00
CA ALA A 4 22.15 9.56 -8.81
C ALA A 4 22.39 9.05 -7.37
N GLN A 5 23.56 9.32 -6.79
CA GLN A 5 23.88 8.96 -5.39
C GLN A 5 23.10 9.78 -4.36
N SER A 6 22.63 10.98 -4.70
CA SER A 6 21.76 11.77 -3.82
C SER A 6 20.31 11.27 -3.83
N GLY A 7 19.82 10.83 -5.01
CA GLY A 7 18.49 10.23 -5.15
C GLY A 7 18.37 8.91 -4.39
N VAL A 8 19.36 8.02 -4.53
CA VAL A 8 19.39 6.72 -3.82
C VAL A 8 19.39 6.92 -2.30
N ARG A 9 20.21 7.84 -1.77
CA ARG A 9 20.25 8.12 -0.32
C ARG A 9 18.92 8.67 0.21
N ARG A 10 18.24 9.53 -0.56
CA ARG A 10 16.92 10.05 -0.18
C ARG A 10 15.86 8.94 -0.16
N HIS A 11 15.89 8.06 -1.15
CA HIS A 11 14.99 6.91 -1.21
C HIS A 11 15.22 5.97 -0.02
N VAL A 12 16.47 5.57 0.25
CA VAL A 12 16.80 4.75 1.42
C VAL A 12 16.35 5.40 2.73
N ALA A 13 16.56 6.70 2.91
CA ALA A 13 16.13 7.38 4.13
C ALA A 13 14.60 7.36 4.30
N ARG A 14 13.84 7.54 3.22
CA ARG A 14 12.37 7.47 3.25
C ARG A 14 11.89 6.05 3.58
N HIS A 15 12.46 5.06 2.90
CA HIS A 15 12.18 3.65 3.15
C HIS A 15 12.43 3.29 4.63
N GLN A 16 13.57 3.68 5.20
CA GLN A 16 13.87 3.43 6.62
C GLN A 16 12.88 4.11 7.58
N VAL A 17 12.32 5.26 7.22
CA VAL A 17 11.27 5.91 8.03
C VAL A 17 9.96 5.13 7.96
N GLN A 18 9.59 4.62 6.78
CA GLN A 18 8.38 3.82 6.59
C GLN A 18 8.50 2.48 7.34
N GLU A 19 9.61 1.76 7.18
CA GLU A 19 9.90 0.51 7.90
C GLU A 19 9.87 0.71 9.43
N ALA A 20 10.53 1.76 9.93
CA ALA A 20 10.51 2.07 11.36
C ALA A 20 9.10 2.38 11.86
N ALA A 21 8.23 2.99 11.04
CA ALA A 21 6.86 3.28 11.43
C ALA A 21 5.98 2.03 11.49
N VAL A 22 6.11 1.10 10.55
CA VAL A 22 5.39 -0.19 10.57
C VAL A 22 5.87 -1.03 11.77
N HIS A 23 7.19 -1.09 12.03
CA HIS A 23 7.70 -1.79 13.21
C HIS A 23 7.29 -1.15 14.54
N ALA A 24 7.20 0.18 14.60
CA ALA A 24 6.66 0.87 15.76
C ALA A 24 5.19 0.49 15.99
N PHE A 25 4.39 0.38 14.92
CA PHE A 25 3.02 -0.13 14.99
C PHE A 25 2.99 -1.56 15.53
N ASP A 26 3.81 -2.47 15.00
CA ASP A 26 3.87 -3.87 15.44
C ASP A 26 4.22 -3.97 16.94
N ALA A 27 5.17 -3.16 17.43
CA ALA A 27 5.54 -3.10 18.84
C ALA A 27 4.41 -2.56 19.74
N GLN A 28 3.65 -1.57 19.26
CA GLN A 28 2.50 -1.03 19.98
C GLN A 28 1.31 -1.99 19.96
N LEU A 29 1.11 -2.72 18.87
CA LEU A 29 0.09 -3.76 18.75
C LEU A 29 0.36 -4.88 19.76
N ALA A 30 1.60 -5.34 19.87
CA ALA A 30 2.01 -6.35 20.85
C ALA A 30 1.80 -5.93 22.31
N THR A 31 1.74 -4.62 22.58
CA THR A 31 1.47 -4.05 23.91
C THR A 31 0.02 -3.57 24.06
N GLY A 32 -0.84 -3.79 23.06
CA GLY A 32 -2.28 -3.50 23.10
C GLY A 32 -2.64 -2.01 22.95
N THR A 33 -1.71 -1.15 22.52
CA THR A 33 -1.95 0.29 22.36
C THR A 33 -1.50 0.86 21.00
N PRO A 34 -1.86 0.21 19.86
CA PRO A 34 -1.44 0.66 18.54
C PRO A 34 -1.88 2.10 18.26
N GLN A 35 -0.96 2.91 17.72
CA GLN A 35 -1.24 4.25 17.22
C GLN A 35 -1.19 4.26 15.69
N PRO A 36 -1.99 5.11 15.02
CA PRO A 36 -1.91 5.27 13.57
C PRO A 36 -0.51 5.68 13.13
N VAL A 37 -0.08 5.17 11.96
CA VAL A 37 1.09 5.66 11.25
C VAL A 37 0.85 7.13 10.88
N PRO A 38 1.82 8.05 11.10
CA PRO A 38 1.66 9.45 10.71
C PRO A 38 1.29 9.57 9.22
N ALA A 39 0.24 10.33 8.90
CA ALA A 39 -0.34 10.38 7.56
C ALA A 39 0.68 10.65 6.44
N VAL A 40 1.63 11.58 6.67
CA VAL A 40 2.69 11.89 5.70
C VAL A 40 3.62 10.71 5.43
N VAL A 41 3.88 9.87 6.44
CA VAL A 41 4.68 8.64 6.28
C VAL A 41 3.84 7.57 5.59
N ALA A 42 2.55 7.47 5.93
CA ALA A 42 1.65 6.50 5.34
C ALA A 42 1.40 6.72 3.85
N VAL A 43 1.12 7.96 3.45
CA VAL A 43 0.99 8.38 2.03
C VAL A 43 2.26 8.05 1.25
N ASP A 44 3.43 8.35 1.84
CA ASP A 44 4.72 8.07 1.21
C ASP A 44 4.97 6.56 1.05
N GLY A 45 4.60 5.78 2.07
CA GLY A 45 4.72 4.33 2.08
C GLY A 45 3.78 3.62 1.11
N ILE A 46 2.54 4.09 0.91
CA ILE A 46 1.59 3.47 -0.03
C ILE A 46 2.13 3.52 -1.47
N ALA A 47 2.59 4.70 -1.91
CA ALA A 47 3.14 4.84 -3.25
C ALA A 47 4.36 3.96 -3.48
N GLU A 48 5.21 3.82 -2.46
CA GLU A 48 6.40 2.95 -2.49
C GLU A 48 6.02 1.47 -2.48
N PHE A 49 5.08 1.06 -1.63
CA PHE A 49 4.62 -0.32 -1.52
C PHE A 49 4.06 -0.85 -2.84
N ILE A 50 3.22 -0.06 -3.52
CA ILE A 50 2.65 -0.44 -4.83
C ILE A 50 3.76 -0.58 -5.86
N GLY A 51 4.69 0.39 -5.92
CA GLY A 51 5.78 0.39 -6.90
C GLY A 51 6.85 -0.68 -6.66
N ILE A 52 7.05 -1.10 -5.40
CA ILE A 52 8.14 -2.00 -5.01
C ILE A 52 7.59 -3.36 -4.58
N SER A 53 6.85 -3.44 -3.48
CA SER A 53 6.37 -4.71 -2.92
C SER A 53 5.48 -5.44 -3.91
N HIS A 54 4.36 -4.82 -4.32
CA HIS A 54 3.48 -5.40 -5.34
C HIS A 54 4.16 -5.47 -6.73
N GLY A 55 4.96 -4.46 -7.08
CA GLY A 55 5.67 -4.41 -8.37
C GLY A 55 6.70 -5.53 -8.56
N THR A 56 7.20 -6.11 -7.47
CA THR A 56 8.22 -7.18 -7.47
C THR A 56 7.75 -8.50 -6.88
N ALA A 57 6.48 -8.59 -6.48
CA ALA A 57 5.80 -9.74 -5.85
C ALA A 57 5.71 -11.01 -6.71
N GLY A 58 6.21 -11.00 -7.95
CA GLY A 58 5.92 -12.03 -8.94
C GLY A 58 4.54 -11.84 -9.57
N PRO A 59 4.02 -12.83 -10.32
CA PRO A 59 2.80 -12.66 -11.08
C PRO A 59 1.57 -12.57 -10.16
N TRP A 60 0.64 -11.66 -10.50
CA TRP A 60 -0.74 -11.71 -10.00
C TRP A 60 -1.43 -12.92 -10.63
N LEU A 61 -1.83 -13.89 -9.80
CA LEU A 61 -2.42 -15.16 -10.26
C LEU A 61 -3.96 -15.15 -10.28
N HIS A 62 -4.57 -13.98 -10.15
CA HIS A 62 -6.02 -13.78 -10.24
C HIS A 62 -6.39 -13.05 -11.54
N GLU A 63 -7.69 -12.82 -11.76
CA GLU A 63 -8.13 -12.01 -12.91
C GLU A 63 -7.50 -10.61 -12.83
N PRO A 64 -6.97 -10.06 -13.94
CA PRO A 64 -6.46 -8.69 -13.97
C PRO A 64 -7.55 -7.71 -13.54
N ALA A 65 -7.17 -6.72 -12.74
CA ALA A 65 -8.12 -5.77 -12.17
C ALA A 65 -7.48 -4.40 -11.98
N ARG A 66 -8.34 -3.39 -11.91
CA ARG A 66 -7.99 -2.02 -11.55
C ARG A 66 -8.63 -1.65 -10.21
N ILE A 67 -7.78 -1.28 -9.27
CA ILE A 67 -8.17 -1.06 -7.88
C ILE A 67 -7.87 0.39 -7.49
N GLY A 68 -8.87 1.09 -6.98
CA GLY A 68 -8.71 2.41 -6.37
C GLY A 68 -8.37 2.30 -4.89
N LEU A 69 -7.38 3.07 -4.45
CA LEU A 69 -7.07 3.28 -3.04
C LEU A 69 -7.30 4.75 -2.71
N HIS A 70 -8.14 5.04 -1.73
CA HIS A 70 -8.61 6.40 -1.44
C HIS A 70 -8.36 6.75 0.02
N ALA A 71 -7.33 7.55 0.27
CA ALA A 71 -7.03 8.07 1.59
C ALA A 71 -8.01 9.20 1.95
N ALA A 72 -8.53 9.17 3.17
CA ALA A 72 -9.37 10.22 3.73
C ALA A 72 -8.65 11.59 3.78
N GLU A 73 -7.32 11.58 3.78
CA GLU A 73 -6.45 12.75 3.72
C GLU A 73 -6.44 13.43 2.33
N GLY A 74 -7.10 12.86 1.33
CA GLY A 74 -7.31 13.46 0.00
C GLY A 74 -6.43 12.89 -1.10
N GLU A 75 -5.49 12.00 -0.76
CA GLU A 75 -4.68 11.28 -1.74
C GLU A 75 -5.44 10.07 -2.29
N SER A 76 -5.18 9.73 -3.55
CA SER A 76 -5.76 8.53 -4.17
C SER A 76 -4.78 7.92 -5.16
N TRP A 77 -4.80 6.59 -5.24
CA TRP A 77 -3.97 5.81 -6.12
C TRP A 77 -4.84 4.89 -6.94
N LEU A 78 -4.42 4.65 -8.17
CA LEU A 78 -5.04 3.73 -9.08
C LEU A 78 -4.03 2.66 -9.44
N VAL A 79 -4.34 1.43 -9.07
CA VAL A 79 -3.44 0.28 -9.18
C VAL A 79 -3.98 -0.66 -10.24
N ASP A 80 -3.15 -0.94 -11.25
CA ASP A 80 -3.46 -1.94 -12.26
C ASP A 80 -2.65 -3.21 -11.94
N VAL A 81 -3.35 -4.30 -11.62
CA VAL A 81 -2.75 -5.61 -11.30
C VAL A 81 -2.92 -6.57 -12.46
N THR A 82 -1.81 -7.17 -12.89
CA THR A 82 -1.74 -8.06 -14.04
C THR A 82 -0.76 -9.21 -13.77
N GLU A 83 -0.70 -10.21 -14.65
CA GLU A 83 0.32 -11.27 -14.57
C GLU A 83 1.77 -10.74 -14.50
N SER A 84 2.02 -9.49 -14.88
CA SER A 84 3.35 -8.85 -14.80
C SER A 84 3.64 -8.17 -13.46
N GLY A 85 2.68 -8.17 -12.52
CA GLY A 85 2.74 -7.47 -11.23
C GLY A 85 1.78 -6.28 -11.19
N SER A 86 2.02 -5.35 -10.26
CA SER A 86 1.22 -4.13 -10.13
C SER A 86 1.95 -2.88 -10.61
N HIS A 87 1.19 -1.91 -11.09
CA HIS A 87 1.71 -0.59 -11.41
C HIS A 87 0.69 0.50 -11.07
N LEU A 88 1.22 1.68 -10.70
CA LEU A 88 0.41 2.89 -10.60
C LEU A 88 0.12 3.42 -12.00
N ILE A 89 -1.11 3.83 -12.24
CA ILE A 89 -1.54 4.46 -13.49
C ILE A 89 -2.11 5.86 -13.22
N ASP A 90 -1.82 6.78 -14.14
CA ASP A 90 -2.23 8.18 -14.04
C ASP A 90 -3.60 8.43 -14.67
N GLY A 91 -4.33 9.40 -14.11
CA GLY A 91 -5.57 9.92 -14.66
C GLY A 91 -6.82 9.18 -14.18
N PRO A 92 -8.02 9.67 -14.58
CA PRO A 92 -9.27 9.00 -14.24
C PRO A 92 -9.44 7.74 -15.07
N HIS A 93 -9.70 6.62 -14.40
CA HIS A 93 -10.12 5.37 -15.03
C HIS A 93 -11.22 4.73 -14.19
N GLU A 94 -12.03 3.87 -14.83
CA GLU A 94 -13.01 3.03 -14.13
C GLU A 94 -12.29 1.96 -13.31
N THR A 95 -12.70 1.79 -12.05
CA THR A 95 -12.19 0.81 -11.09
C THR A 95 -13.13 -0.40 -11.02
N ASP A 96 -12.54 -1.59 -10.87
CA ASP A 96 -13.29 -2.83 -10.61
C ASP A 96 -13.65 -2.94 -9.12
N ALA A 97 -12.80 -2.36 -8.27
CA ALA A 97 -13.00 -2.31 -6.83
C ALA A 97 -12.23 -1.13 -6.19
N ASP A 98 -12.69 -0.68 -5.03
CA ASP A 98 -12.13 0.46 -4.32
C ASP A 98 -12.00 0.21 -2.81
N LEU A 99 -10.90 0.70 -2.23
CA LEU A 99 -10.68 0.75 -0.79
C LEU A 99 -10.59 2.19 -0.30
N HIS A 100 -11.33 2.48 0.75
CA HIS A 100 -11.30 3.78 1.41
C HIS A 100 -10.95 3.64 2.90
N GLY A 101 -10.13 4.56 3.40
CA GLY A 101 -9.74 4.61 4.80
C GLY A 101 -8.78 5.76 5.06
N SER A 102 -8.25 5.88 6.28
CA SER A 102 -7.08 6.73 6.48
C SER A 102 -5.88 6.16 5.72
N ALA A 103 -4.92 7.01 5.35
CA ALA A 103 -3.67 6.56 4.77
C ALA A 103 -2.99 5.52 5.67
N SER A 104 -3.06 5.68 7.00
CA SER A 104 -2.55 4.68 7.94
C SER A 104 -3.25 3.33 7.80
N ASN A 105 -4.57 3.29 7.72
CA ASN A 105 -5.28 2.02 7.63
C ASN A 105 -5.03 1.33 6.29
N LEU A 106 -4.99 2.09 5.20
CA LEU A 106 -4.65 1.57 3.87
C LEU A 106 -3.25 0.97 3.86
N LEU A 107 -2.24 1.69 4.37
CA LEU A 107 -0.88 1.18 4.45
C LEU A 107 -0.80 -0.08 5.32
N LEU A 108 -1.39 -0.07 6.50
CA LEU A 108 -1.34 -1.22 7.40
C LEU A 108 -2.08 -2.44 6.84
N ALA A 109 -3.17 -2.25 6.09
CA ALA A 109 -3.84 -3.34 5.39
C ALA A 109 -2.98 -3.93 4.26
N LEU A 110 -2.30 -3.09 3.47
CA LEU A 110 -1.34 -3.54 2.46
C LEU A 110 -0.17 -4.33 3.06
N HIS A 111 0.27 -3.96 4.27
CA HIS A 111 1.25 -4.75 5.01
C HIS A 111 0.64 -5.98 5.73
N GLY A 112 -0.66 -6.28 5.62
CA GLY A 112 -1.28 -7.41 6.32
C GLY A 112 -1.42 -7.24 7.85
N ARG A 113 -1.29 -6.01 8.36
CA ARG A 113 -1.38 -5.67 9.80
C ARG A 113 -2.78 -5.27 10.24
N LEU A 114 -3.65 -4.92 9.30
CA LEU A 114 -5.07 -4.67 9.54
C LEU A 114 -5.93 -5.51 8.60
N PRO A 115 -7.02 -6.12 9.09
CA PRO A 115 -7.94 -6.84 8.22
C PRO A 115 -8.69 -5.85 7.31
N LEU A 116 -9.14 -6.36 6.16
CA LEU A 116 -9.90 -5.57 5.17
C LEU A 116 -11.15 -4.88 5.77
N ASP A 117 -11.74 -5.47 6.81
CA ASP A 117 -12.91 -4.92 7.53
C ASP A 117 -12.66 -3.57 8.22
N ASN A 118 -11.39 -3.19 8.40
CA ASN A 118 -11.01 -1.86 8.90
C ASN A 118 -11.06 -0.78 7.80
N LEU A 119 -11.36 -1.18 6.56
CA LEU A 119 -11.51 -0.32 5.39
C LEU A 119 -12.93 -0.43 4.84
N ARG A 120 -13.37 0.64 4.17
CA ARG A 120 -14.60 0.58 3.38
C ARG A 120 -14.26 0.04 1.99
N SER A 121 -14.90 -1.05 1.61
CA SER A 121 -14.76 -1.66 0.29
C SER A 121 -15.96 -1.32 -0.60
N GLU A 122 -15.70 -1.02 -1.87
CA GLU A 122 -16.69 -0.92 -2.94
C GLU A 122 -16.25 -1.82 -4.13
N GLY A 123 -17.21 -2.36 -4.91
CA GLY A 123 -16.90 -3.27 -6.03
C GLY A 123 -16.63 -4.73 -5.61
N ASP A 124 -15.77 -5.43 -6.36
CA ASP A 124 -15.47 -6.85 -6.11
C ASP A 124 -14.57 -7.05 -4.88
N ARG A 125 -15.17 -7.55 -3.80
CA ARG A 125 -14.47 -7.81 -2.55
C ARG A 125 -13.41 -8.92 -2.66
N ALA A 126 -13.61 -9.94 -3.50
CA ALA A 126 -12.64 -11.03 -3.62
C ALA A 126 -11.32 -10.51 -4.20
N THR A 127 -11.40 -9.63 -5.20
CA THR A 127 -10.23 -8.92 -5.75
C THR A 127 -9.50 -8.08 -4.69
N LEU A 128 -10.24 -7.38 -3.82
CA LEU A 128 -9.63 -6.59 -2.73
C LEU A 128 -8.96 -7.48 -1.67
N GLU A 129 -9.56 -8.63 -1.33
CA GLU A 129 -8.96 -9.62 -0.44
C GLU A 129 -7.69 -10.21 -1.05
N ASN A 130 -7.69 -10.53 -2.35
CA ASN A 130 -6.48 -10.99 -3.04
C ASN A 130 -5.38 -9.91 -3.02
N LEU A 131 -5.74 -8.63 -3.19
CA LEU A 131 -4.77 -7.54 -3.20
C LEU A 131 -4.05 -7.41 -1.86
N VAL A 132 -4.78 -7.38 -0.74
CA VAL A 132 -4.16 -7.19 0.59
C VAL A 132 -3.40 -8.42 1.10
N ASN A 133 -3.61 -9.59 0.49
CA ASN A 133 -2.89 -10.82 0.79
C ASN A 133 -1.75 -11.10 -0.21
N TRP A 134 -1.45 -10.17 -1.12
CA TRP A 134 -0.41 -10.31 -2.14
C TRP A 134 0.51 -9.08 -2.16
N PRO A 135 1.85 -9.23 -2.15
CA PRO A 135 2.59 -10.47 -1.96
C PRO A 135 2.33 -11.08 -0.58
N ASP A 136 2.66 -12.35 -0.46
CA ASP A 136 2.87 -12.96 0.85
C ASP A 136 4.07 -12.28 1.52
N LEU A 137 3.85 -11.65 2.67
CA LEU A 137 4.83 -10.86 3.41
C LEU A 137 5.40 -11.62 4.62
N ASP A 138 4.99 -12.86 4.84
CA ASP A 138 5.44 -13.72 5.95
C ASP A 138 6.69 -14.57 5.62
#